data_AF-A0A9E3T967-F1
#
_entry.id   AF-A0A9E3T967-F1
#
_cell.length_a   1.000
_cell.length_b   1.000
_cell.length_c   1.000
_cell.angle_alpha   90.00
_cell.angle_beta   90.00
_cell.angle_gamma   90.00
#
_symmetry.space_group_name_H-M   'P 1'
#
loop_
_entity.id
_entity.type
_entity.pdbx_description
1 polymer ?
#
loop_
_entity_poly.entity_id
_entity_poly.type
_entity_poly.pdbx_seq_one_letter_code
_entity_poly.pdbx_strand_id
1 'polypeptide(L)' 'MRTIFEIRRAYHDSLSNMRSWLTDTRVSGTLTTLDRLSIIDAWQQEMVEFFERNGYCFACSRRLSRCRCPREPY' A
#
# COMPACT_ATOMS: atom_id res chain seq x y z
N MET A 1 16.81 6.83 -4.90
CA MET A 1 15.90 7.13 -3.78
C MET A 1 14.87 8.14 -4.27
N ARG A 2 13.58 7.80 -4.27
CA ARG A 2 12.53 8.67 -4.84
C ARG A 2 12.12 9.79 -3.87
N THR A 3 11.57 10.88 -4.38
CA THR A 3 10.93 11.94 -3.59
C THR A 3 9.60 11.48 -3.02
N ILE A 4 9.11 12.14 -1.97
CA ILE A 4 7.81 11.80 -1.38
C ILE A 4 6.66 11.94 -2.40
N PHE A 5 6.73 12.90 -3.32
CA PHE A 5 5.69 13.10 -4.33
C PHE A 5 5.65 11.95 -5.35
N GLU A 6 6.81 11.45 -5.78
CA GLU A 6 6.90 10.29 -6.68
C GLU A 6 6.40 9.01 -6.00
N ILE A 7 6.71 8.84 -4.71
CA ILE A 7 6.23 7.69 -3.91
C ILE A 7 4.72 7.74 -3.77
N ARG A 8 4.15 8.91 -3.42
CA ARG A 8 2.69 9.07 -3.30
C ARG A 8 1.99 8.87 -4.63
N ARG A 9 2.58 9.34 -5.74
CA ARG A 9 2.05 9.06 -7.09
C ARG A 9 2.00 7.56 -7.35
N ALA A 10 3.13 6.86 -7.17
CA ALA A 10 3.20 5.42 -7.36
C ALA A 10 2.20 4.66 -6.46
N TYR A 11 2.03 5.10 -5.21
CA TYR A 11 1.03 4.55 -4.30
C TYR A 11 -0.41 4.74 -4.84
N HIS A 12 -0.76 5.94 -5.28
CA HIS A 12 -2.10 6.21 -5.81
C HIS A 12 -2.37 5.43 -7.10
N ASP A 13 -1.37 5.30 -7.97
CA ASP A 13 -1.48 4.47 -9.18
C ASP A 13 -1.68 2.98 -8.81
N SER A 14 -0.90 2.47 -7.85
CA SER A 14 -1.02 1.10 -7.34
C SER A 14 -2.39 0.85 -6.69
N LEU A 15 -2.86 1.77 -5.85
CA LEU A 15 -4.17 1.71 -5.20
C LEU A 15 -5.31 1.71 -6.23
N SER A 16 -5.20 2.54 -7.27
CA SER A 16 -6.17 2.58 -8.37
C SER A 16 -6.23 1.23 -9.09
N ASN A 17 -5.08 0.65 -9.42
CA ASN A 17 -4.99 -0.65 -10.08
C ASN A 17 -5.57 -1.77 -9.21
N MET A 18 -5.21 -1.81 -7.92
CA MET A 18 -5.71 -2.79 -6.96
C MET A 18 -7.24 -2.71 -6.85
N ARG A 19 -7.79 -1.49 -6.69
CA ARG A 19 -9.24 -1.27 -6.66
C ARG A 19 -9.93 -1.75 -7.92
N SER A 20 -9.40 -1.39 -9.09
CA SER A 20 -9.95 -1.84 -10.37
C SER A 20 -10.00 -3.37 -10.45
N TRP A 21 -8.92 -4.03 -10.05
CA TRP A 21 -8.80 -5.49 -10.04
C TRP A 21 -9.81 -6.17 -9.11
N LEU A 22 -10.00 -5.65 -7.89
CA LEU A 22 -11.00 -6.17 -6.94
C LEU A 22 -12.45 -5.97 -7.39
N THR A 23 -12.71 -4.94 -8.19
CA THR A 23 -14.06 -4.68 -8.73
C THR A 23 -14.33 -5.40 -10.05
N ASP A 24 -13.29 -5.87 -10.75
CA ASP A 24 -13.45 -6.61 -11.99
C ASP A 24 -13.85 -8.07 -11.73
N THR A 25 -15.14 -8.34 -11.90
CA THR A 25 -15.73 -9.68 -11.75
C THR A 25 -15.13 -10.75 -12.68
N ARG A 26 -14.47 -10.37 -13.78
CA ARG A 26 -13.78 -11.33 -14.66
C ARG A 26 -12.47 -11.83 -14.06
N VAL A 27 -11.86 -11.03 -13.18
CA VAL A 27 -10.54 -11.31 -12.62
C VAL A 27 -10.64 -11.79 -11.17
N SER A 28 -11.52 -11.17 -10.39
CA SER A 28 -11.67 -11.42 -8.94
C SER A 28 -13.07 -11.93 -8.56
N GLY A 29 -13.91 -12.28 -9.53
CA GLY A 29 -15.30 -12.71 -9.29
C GLY A 29 -15.42 -14.03 -8.53
N THR A 30 -14.40 -14.89 -8.59
CA THR A 30 -14.37 -16.17 -7.87
C THR A 30 -13.77 -16.07 -6.47
N LEU A 31 -13.18 -14.93 -6.11
CA LEU A 31 -12.57 -14.74 -4.80
C LEU A 31 -13.63 -14.59 -3.73
N THR A 32 -13.43 -15.31 -2.63
CA THR A 32 -14.23 -15.11 -1.42
C THR A 32 -13.90 -13.75 -0.80
N THR A 33 -14.74 -13.30 0.13
CA THR A 33 -14.44 -12.10 0.92
C THR A 33 -13.12 -12.24 1.68
N LEU A 34 -12.82 -13.43 2.21
CA LEU A 34 -11.58 -13.67 2.94
C LEU A 34 -10.35 -13.55 2.03
N ASP A 35 -10.41 -14.13 0.82
CA ASP A 35 -9.30 -14.02 -0.15
C ASP A 35 -9.01 -12.56 -0.48
N ARG A 36 -10.06 -11.77 -0.71
CA ARG A 36 -9.93 -10.34 -1.00
C ARG A 36 -9.28 -9.58 0.15
N LEU A 37 -9.67 -9.87 1.40
CA LEU A 37 -9.06 -9.26 2.58
C LEU A 37 -7.58 -9.63 2.71
N SER A 38 -7.22 -10.90 2.53
CA SER A 38 -5.82 -11.36 2.55
C SER A 38 -4.97 -10.69 1.47
N ILE A 39 -5.52 -10.47 0.28
CA ILE A 39 -4.83 -9.77 -0.81
C ILE A 39 -4.63 -8.28 -0.47
N ILE A 40 -5.64 -7.62 0.10
CA ILE A 40 -5.54 -6.23 0.55
C ILE A 40 -4.47 -6.09 1.63
N ASP A 41 -4.45 -7.02 2.59
CA ASP A 41 -3.47 -7.04 3.67
C ASP A 41 -2.03 -7.19 3.14
N ALA A 42 -1.81 -8.17 2.27
CA ALA A 42 -0.52 -8.37 1.61
C ALA A 42 -0.09 -7.13 0.80
N TRP A 43 -1.01 -6.54 0.02
CA TRP A 43 -0.73 -5.31 -0.73
C TRP A 43 -0.37 -4.15 0.21
N GLN A 44 -1.08 -3.99 1.33
CA GLN A 44 -0.81 -2.94 2.29
C GLN A 44 0.59 -3.10 2.92
N GLN A 45 0.97 -4.34 3.27
CA GLN A 45 2.31 -4.66 3.77
C GLN A 45 3.39 -4.30 2.73
N GLU A 46 3.18 -4.64 1.45
CA GLU A 46 4.10 -4.24 0.38
C GLU A 46 4.24 -2.71 0.25
N MET A 47 3.14 -1.96 0.45
CA MET A 47 3.17 -0.50 0.43
C MET A 47 3.96 0.07 1.63
N VAL A 48 3.83 -0.53 2.82
CA VAL A 48 4.65 -0.17 3.98
C VAL A 48 6.14 -0.32 3.63
N GLU A 49 6.55 -1.50 3.16
CA GLU A 49 7.94 -1.74 2.80
C GLU A 49 8.43 -0.84 1.66
N PHE A 50 7.58 -0.56 0.67
CA PHE A 50 7.93 0.33 -0.43
C PHE A 50 8.24 1.76 0.06
N PHE A 51 7.46 2.29 0.99
CA PHE A 51 7.73 3.59 1.60
C PHE A 51 9.02 3.56 2.43
N GLU A 52 9.22 2.51 3.24
CA GLU A 52 10.39 2.37 4.09
C GLU A 52 11.69 2.24 3.30
N ARG A 53 11.70 1.42 2.23
CA ARG A 53 12.83 1.30 1.29
C ARG A 53 13.21 2.63 0.64
N ASN A 54 12.28 3.58 0.55
CA ASN A 54 12.54 4.92 0.04
C ASN A 54 12.80 5.96 1.16
N GLY A 55 12.82 5.54 2.43
CA GLY A 55 13.16 6.37 3.58
C GLY A 55 12.00 7.20 4.14
N TYR A 56 10.75 6.83 3.83
CA TYR A 56 9.55 7.50 4.33
C TYR A 56 8.67 6.54 5.13
N CYS A 57 7.90 7.09 6.06
CA CYS A 57 6.86 6.35 6.75
C CYS A 57 5.60 6.30 5.88
N PHE A 58 4.99 5.12 5.74
CA PHE A 58 3.72 4.95 5.03
C PHE A 58 2.60 5.79 5.65
N ALA A 59 2.44 5.72 6.97
CA ALA A 59 1.34 6.36 7.69
C ALA A 59 1.37 7.90 7.64
N CYS A 60 2.52 8.52 7.86
CA CYS A 60 2.63 10.00 7.94
C CYS A 60 3.41 10.65 6.79
N SER A 61 3.94 9.88 5.85
CA SER A 61 4.74 10.38 4.71
C SER A 61 6.00 11.19 5.09
N ARG A 62 6.37 11.24 6.38
CA ARG A 62 7.60 11.89 6.84
C ARG A 62 8.80 10.98 6.61
N ARG A 63 10.01 11.56 6.52
CA ARG A 63 11.24 10.78 6.55
C ARG A 63 11.28 9.91 7.81
N LEU A 64 11.78 8.69 7.71
CA LEU A 64 11.84 7.73 8.83
C LEU A 64 12.54 8.32 10.06
N SER A 65 13.60 9.11 9.86
CA SER A 65 14.32 9.81 10.95
C SER A 65 13.49 10.86 11.70
N ARG A 66 12.33 11.26 11.17
CA ARG A 66 11.40 12.24 11.76
C ARG A 66 10.01 11.64 12.01
N CYS A 67 9.86 10.33 11.82
CA CYS A 67 8.61 9.62 12.06
C CYS A 67 8.37 9.46 13.57
N ARG A 68 7.11 9.61 14.00
CA ARG A 68 6.66 9.34 15.38
C ARG A 68 5.41 8.47 15.42
N CYS A 69 5.08 7.82 14.29
CA CYS A 69 3.95 6.90 14.24
C CYS A 69 4.21 5.70 15.15
N PRO A 70 3.19 5.18 15.84
CA PRO A 70 3.32 3.91 16.55
C PRO A 70 3.73 2.83 15.54
N ARG A 71 4.68 1.98 15.95
CA ARG A 71 5.05 0.78 15.20
C ARG A 71 4.12 -0.36 15.62
N GLU A 72 2.83 -0.20 15.38
CA GLU A 72 1.89 -1.33 15.50
C GLU A 72 1.73 -1.98 14.13
N PRO A 73 1.62 -3.32 14.08
CA PRO A 73 1.39 -4.02 12.83
C PRO A 73 -0.05 -3.70 12.40
N TYR A 74 -0.18 -3.30 11.14
CA TYR A 74 -1.49 -3.22 10.50
C TYR A 74 -2.12 -4.61 10.39
#